data_AF-A0A2D4NFL1-F1
#
_entry.id   AF-A0A2D4NFL1-F1
#
_cell.length_a   1.000
_cell.length_b   1.000
_cell.length_c   1.000
_cell.angle_alpha   90.00
_cell.angle_beta   90.00
_cell.angle_gamma   90.00
#
_symmetry.space_group_name_H-M   'P 1'
#
loop_
_entity.id
_entity.type
_entity.pdbx_description
1 polymer ?
#
loop_
_entity_poly.entity_id
_entity_poly.type
_entity_poly.pdbx_seq_one_letter_code
_entity_poly.pdbx_strand_id
1 'polypeptide(L)'
;MCIECSGIHRHLGTHLSRVRSLDLDDWPPELVTVMTAIGNALANSVWEGAPKNYPKPGPESCREEKEHWIRAKYEQKLFLASLPNSDIPLGQQLLRSVVEDDLRTVVLLLARGSKEDVNETYGDGDGRTALHLSCAMANVVFTQLLIWYGVDVKSWDARGLTPLCYARRAGSQECVEVLLQHGCPGESPTGSLTPSLPRRNLNNHNNNNASQPVGPSP
;
A
#
# COMPACT_ATOMS: atom_id res chain seq x y z
N MET A 1 -0.19 22.41 0.01
CA MET A 1 0.47 22.89 -1.23
C MET A 1 -0.47 23.90 -1.89
N CYS A 2 0.05 24.99 -2.49
CA CYS A 2 -0.80 25.96 -3.19
C CYS A 2 -1.21 25.48 -4.60
N ILE A 3 -2.14 26.20 -5.22
CA ILE A 3 -2.67 25.88 -6.57
C ILE A 3 -1.54 25.80 -7.60
N GLU A 4 -0.63 26.78 -7.63
CA GLU A 4 0.45 26.84 -8.60
C GLU A 4 1.43 25.66 -8.46
N CYS A 5 1.94 25.40 -7.24
CA CYS A 5 2.82 24.26 -6.99
C CYS A 5 2.12 22.94 -7.31
N SER A 6 0.80 22.84 -7.07
CA SER A 6 0.04 21.64 -7.43
C SER A 6 0.03 21.37 -8.94
N GLY A 7 0.00 22.42 -9.76
CA GLY A 7 0.12 22.32 -11.22
C GLY A 7 1.48 21.78 -11.64
N ILE A 8 2.57 22.22 -11.00
CA ILE A 8 3.92 21.71 -11.25
C ILE A 8 4.02 20.23 -10.87
N HIS A 9 3.51 19.84 -9.69
CA HIS A 9 3.51 18.45 -9.24
C HIS A 9 2.77 17.50 -10.20
N ARG A 10 1.69 17.95 -10.83
CA ARG A 10 0.98 17.17 -11.86
C ARG A 10 1.87 16.89 -13.10
N HIS A 11 2.73 17.83 -13.48
CA HIS A 11 3.66 17.66 -14.60
C HIS A 11 4.84 16.71 -14.30
N LEU A 12 5.13 16.40 -13.03
CA LEU A 12 6.14 15.41 -12.67
C LEU A 12 5.71 13.97 -13.00
N GLY A 13 4.39 13.73 -13.08
CA GLY A 13 3.81 12.41 -13.28
C GLY A 13 3.55 11.64 -11.98
N THR A 14 2.62 10.68 -12.07
CA THR A 14 2.05 9.94 -10.91
C THR A 14 3.01 8.98 -10.22
N HIS A 15 4.15 8.71 -10.84
CA HIS A 15 5.24 7.91 -10.27
C HIS A 15 6.09 8.72 -9.27
N LEU A 16 6.06 10.06 -9.35
CA LEU A 16 6.74 10.96 -8.40
C LEU A 16 5.74 11.66 -7.47
N SER A 17 4.62 12.14 -8.01
CA SER A 17 3.64 12.87 -7.22
C SER A 17 2.21 12.58 -7.65
N ARG A 18 1.37 12.26 -6.66
CA ARG A 18 -0.08 12.12 -6.82
C ARG A 18 -0.73 13.27 -6.07
N VAL A 19 -1.49 14.10 -6.79
CA VAL A 19 -2.07 15.33 -6.27
C VAL A 19 -3.57 15.16 -6.08
N ARG A 20 -4.06 15.51 -4.89
CA ARG A 20 -5.49 15.60 -4.54
C ARG A 20 -5.82 16.99 -4.00
N SER A 21 -7.03 17.46 -4.27
CA SER A 21 -7.64 18.67 -3.71
C SER A 21 -8.18 18.40 -2.31
N LEU A 22 -8.00 19.33 -1.38
CA LEU A 22 -8.56 19.20 -0.03
C LEU A 22 -10.08 19.40 0.00
N ASP A 23 -10.61 20.20 -0.92
CA ASP A 23 -12.02 20.61 -0.92
C ASP A 23 -12.86 19.95 -2.02
N LEU A 24 -12.21 19.41 -3.07
CA LEU A 24 -12.89 18.91 -4.27
C LEU A 24 -12.82 17.39 -4.46
N ASP A 25 -11.92 16.71 -3.76
CA ASP A 25 -11.79 15.26 -3.85
C ASP A 25 -12.30 14.60 -2.57
N ASP A 26 -12.81 13.37 -2.70
CA ASP A 26 -13.12 12.54 -1.54
C ASP A 26 -11.84 12.13 -0.81
N TRP A 27 -11.91 12.19 0.52
CA TRP A 27 -10.84 11.78 1.43
C TRP A 27 -11.30 10.63 2.32
N PRO A 28 -11.04 9.38 1.91
CA PRO A 28 -11.25 8.23 2.76
C PRO A 28 -10.50 8.38 4.10
N PRO A 29 -11.07 7.90 5.23
CA PRO A 29 -10.48 8.07 6.56
C PRO A 29 -9.03 7.59 6.68
N GLU A 30 -8.67 6.51 6.01
CA GLU A 30 -7.32 5.97 5.94
C GLU A 30 -6.32 6.96 5.31
N LEU A 31 -6.74 7.69 4.27
CA LEU A 31 -5.91 8.69 3.62
C LEU A 31 -5.77 9.93 4.50
N VAL A 32 -6.84 10.35 5.17
CA VAL A 32 -6.79 11.44 6.15
C VAL A 32 -5.78 11.10 7.25
N THR A 33 -5.84 9.87 7.78
CA THR A 33 -4.93 9.39 8.83
C THR A 33 -3.47 9.47 8.39
N VAL A 34 -3.15 9.00 7.18
CA VAL A 34 -1.79 9.09 6.61
C VAL A 34 -1.34 10.54 6.47
N MET A 35 -2.19 11.41 5.92
CA MET A 35 -1.85 12.81 5.70
C MET A 35 -1.64 13.59 7.00
N THR A 36 -2.45 13.31 8.03
CA THR A 36 -2.32 13.93 9.35
C THR A 36 -1.10 13.40 10.11
N ALA A 37 -0.80 12.10 10.02
CA ALA A 37 0.36 11.50 10.68
C ALA A 37 1.70 12.03 10.12
N ILE A 38 1.79 12.23 8.79
CA ILE A 38 2.98 12.77 8.16
C ILE A 38 3.02 14.30 8.35
N GLY A 39 2.05 15.02 7.78
CA GLY A 39 2.03 16.48 7.80
C GLY A 39 3.27 17.13 7.15
N ASN A 40 3.25 18.47 7.06
CA ASN A 40 4.34 19.21 6.42
C ASN A 40 5.65 19.19 7.23
N ALA A 41 5.56 19.16 8.56
CA ALA A 41 6.74 19.22 9.42
C ALA A 41 7.62 17.97 9.26
N LEU A 42 7.03 16.77 9.39
CA LEU A 42 7.77 15.52 9.19
C LEU A 42 8.25 15.41 7.74
N ALA A 43 7.36 15.67 6.77
CA ALA A 43 7.72 15.61 5.35
C ALA A 43 8.90 16.52 5.02
N ASN A 44 8.93 17.76 5.50
CA ASN A 44 10.05 18.67 5.26
C ASN A 44 11.31 18.27 6.03
N SER A 45 11.18 17.67 7.22
CA SER A 45 12.34 17.13 7.94
C SER A 45 13.07 16.01 7.17
N VAL A 46 12.38 15.36 6.22
CA VAL A 46 12.91 14.33 5.31
C VAL A 46 13.32 14.96 3.98
N TRP A 47 12.40 15.61 3.27
CA TRP A 47 12.58 16.10 1.90
C TRP A 47 13.29 17.44 1.79
N GLU A 48 13.54 18.12 2.90
CA GLU A 48 14.30 19.38 2.98
C GLU A 48 15.32 19.31 4.14
N GLY A 49 15.83 18.11 4.47
CA GLY A 49 16.72 17.91 5.61
C GLY A 49 18.17 18.33 5.37
N ALA A 50 18.61 18.46 4.10
CA ALA A 50 19.96 18.91 3.75
C ALA A 50 19.96 19.86 2.54
N PRO A 51 19.33 21.04 2.61
CA PRO A 51 19.35 22.01 1.53
C PRO A 51 20.76 22.62 1.45
N LYS A 52 21.59 22.15 0.51
CA LYS A 52 22.99 22.57 0.30
C LYS A 52 23.09 24.01 -0.23
N ASN A 53 22.60 25.00 0.53
CA ASN A 53 22.52 26.42 0.17
C ASN A 53 21.60 26.75 -1.02
N TYR A 54 20.64 25.87 -1.29
CA TYR A 54 19.65 26.10 -2.31
C TYR A 54 18.54 27.00 -1.73
N PRO A 55 18.23 28.17 -2.31
CA PRO A 55 17.22 29.08 -1.76
C PRO A 55 15.82 28.53 -2.04
N LYS A 56 15.02 28.37 -0.97
CA LYS A 56 13.63 27.95 -1.10
C LYS A 56 12.80 29.12 -1.65
N PRO A 57 12.04 28.93 -2.75
CA PRO A 57 11.24 30.00 -3.33
C PRO A 57 10.14 30.44 -2.36
N GLY A 58 9.85 31.74 -2.38
CA GLY A 58 8.79 32.36 -1.59
C GLY A 58 7.42 32.29 -2.28
N PRO A 59 6.36 32.79 -1.64
CA PRO A 59 5.04 32.91 -2.26
C PRO A 59 5.03 33.72 -3.57
N GLU A 60 5.83 34.78 -3.63
CA GLU A 60 5.94 35.71 -4.77
C GLU A 60 6.99 35.29 -5.82
N SER A 61 7.73 34.20 -5.59
CA SER A 61 8.68 33.67 -6.58
C SER A 61 7.97 33.29 -7.86
N CYS A 62 8.65 33.45 -9.00
CA CYS A 62 8.09 33.07 -10.28
C CYS A 62 7.87 31.56 -10.37
N ARG A 63 7.02 31.15 -11.31
CA ARG A 63 6.67 29.74 -11.52
C ARG A 63 7.90 28.90 -11.85
N GLU A 64 8.83 29.46 -12.62
CA GLU A 64 10.06 28.79 -13.06
C GLU A 64 10.97 28.47 -11.87
N GLU A 65 11.14 29.40 -10.92
CA GLU A 65 11.89 29.18 -9.68
C GLU A 65 11.26 28.07 -8.82
N LYS A 66 9.92 28.10 -8.68
CA LYS A 66 9.16 27.07 -7.96
C LYS A 66 9.30 25.70 -8.63
N GLU A 67 9.26 25.64 -9.96
CA GLU A 67 9.44 24.39 -10.70
C GLU A 67 10.84 23.83 -10.52
N HIS A 68 11.86 24.67 -10.63
CA HIS A 68 13.25 24.25 -10.44
C HIS A 68 13.48 23.67 -9.03
N TRP A 69 12.95 24.33 -8.00
CA TRP A 69 12.98 23.82 -6.63
C TRP A 69 12.25 22.48 -6.46
N ILE A 70 11.03 22.37 -7.00
CA ILE A 70 10.20 21.17 -6.87
C ILE A 70 10.88 19.97 -7.54
N ARG A 71 11.46 20.14 -8.74
CA ARG A 71 12.22 19.09 -9.43
C ARG A 71 13.48 18.72 -8.66
N ALA A 72 14.24 19.70 -8.18
CA ALA A 72 15.41 19.45 -7.32
C ALA A 72 15.04 18.64 -6.07
N LYS A 73 13.88 18.93 -5.45
CA LYS A 73 13.38 18.27 -4.25
C LYS A 73 12.93 16.84 -4.48
N TYR A 74 12.08 16.59 -5.47
CA TYR A 74 11.37 15.29 -5.60
C TYR A 74 11.93 14.40 -6.72
N GLU A 75 12.32 14.98 -7.85
CA GLU A 75 12.85 14.25 -9.01
C GLU A 75 14.34 13.92 -8.78
N GLN A 76 15.13 14.92 -8.40
CA GLN A 76 16.58 14.77 -8.18
C GLN A 76 16.94 14.41 -6.73
N LYS A 77 15.98 14.52 -5.80
CA LYS A 77 16.13 14.17 -4.39
C LYS A 77 17.30 14.89 -3.69
N LEU A 78 17.66 16.10 -4.14
CA LEU A 78 18.89 16.80 -3.73
C LEU A 78 18.92 17.17 -2.24
N PHE A 79 17.76 17.34 -1.62
CA PHE A 79 17.63 17.86 -0.26
C PHE A 79 17.24 16.77 0.76
N LEU A 80 17.17 15.49 0.33
CA LEU A 80 16.82 14.39 1.23
C LEU A 80 17.78 14.32 2.42
N ALA A 81 17.24 14.28 3.63
CA ALA A 81 17.99 14.16 4.88
C ALA A 81 18.93 12.95 4.84
N SER A 82 20.20 13.04 5.21
CA SER A 82 21.14 11.91 5.11
C SER A 82 20.68 10.67 5.90
N LEU A 83 20.99 9.47 5.40
CA LEU A 83 20.87 8.25 6.21
C LEU A 83 21.98 8.22 7.26
N PRO A 84 21.73 7.64 8.44
CA PRO A 84 22.83 7.29 9.34
C PRO A 84 23.77 6.29 8.65
N ASN A 85 25.07 6.42 8.89
CA ASN A 85 26.03 5.43 8.40
C ASN A 85 25.72 4.08 9.05
N SER A 86 25.42 3.09 8.22
CA SER A 86 25.08 1.75 8.67
C SER A 86 25.52 0.74 7.61
N ASP A 87 26.09 -0.38 8.06
CA ASP A 87 26.43 -1.52 7.20
C ASP A 87 25.21 -2.40 6.89
N ILE A 88 24.05 -2.07 7.46
CA ILE A 88 22.80 -2.81 7.29
C ILE A 88 22.16 -2.42 5.95
N PRO A 89 21.73 -3.37 5.10
CA PRO A 89 21.01 -3.07 3.87
C PRO A 89 19.76 -2.22 4.10
N LEU A 90 19.41 -1.35 3.15
CA LEU A 90 18.31 -0.38 3.30
C LEU A 90 16.96 -1.09 3.59
N GLY A 91 16.66 -2.18 2.89
CA GLY A 91 15.45 -2.98 3.16
C GLY A 91 15.38 -3.54 4.58
N GLN A 92 16.50 -3.97 5.16
CA GLN A 92 16.57 -4.43 6.55
C GLN A 92 16.40 -3.27 7.55
N GLN A 93 16.93 -2.08 7.23
CA GLN A 93 16.64 -0.88 8.01
C GLN A 93 15.15 -0.52 7.97
N LEU A 94 14.51 -0.69 6.81
CA LEU A 94 13.07 -0.41 6.64
C LEU A 94 12.24 -1.34 7.52
N LEU A 95 12.50 -2.65 7.46
CA LEU A 95 11.83 -3.65 8.31
C LEU A 95 11.95 -3.30 9.80
N ARG A 96 13.16 -2.94 10.26
CA ARG A 96 13.39 -2.53 11.66
C ARG A 96 12.60 -1.28 12.02
N SER A 97 12.65 -0.24 11.18
CA SER A 97 11.96 1.03 11.47
C SER A 97 10.44 0.88 11.54
N VAL A 98 9.86 -0.08 10.80
CA VAL A 98 8.45 -0.44 10.91
C VAL A 98 8.14 -1.07 12.27
N VAL A 99 8.98 -2.00 12.76
CA VAL A 99 8.78 -2.64 14.07
C VAL A 99 8.95 -1.63 15.22
N GLU A 100 9.86 -0.69 15.06
CA GLU A 100 10.14 0.38 16.04
C GLU A 100 9.10 1.52 15.99
N ASP A 101 8.13 1.47 15.06
CA ASP A 101 7.13 2.51 14.82
C ASP A 101 7.72 3.90 14.49
N ASP A 102 8.90 3.93 13.86
CA ASP A 102 9.58 5.18 13.48
C ASP A 102 9.13 5.65 12.09
N LEU A 103 8.01 6.39 12.07
CA LEU A 103 7.44 6.96 10.85
C LEU A 103 8.42 7.84 10.07
N ARG A 104 9.27 8.62 10.75
CA ARG A 104 10.20 9.52 10.05
C ARG A 104 11.25 8.71 9.30
N THR A 105 11.82 7.69 9.95
CA THR A 105 12.80 6.82 9.33
C THR A 105 12.18 5.98 8.22
N VAL A 106 10.95 5.47 8.38
CA VAL A 106 10.21 4.80 7.30
C VAL A 106 10.06 5.71 6.09
N VAL A 107 9.56 6.94 6.25
CA VAL A 107 9.39 7.90 5.13
C VAL A 107 10.73 8.20 4.45
N LEU A 108 11.81 8.34 5.24
CA LEU A 108 13.14 8.60 4.70
C LEU A 108 13.70 7.42 3.89
N LEU A 109 13.55 6.20 4.41
CA LEU A 109 14.02 4.98 3.77
C LEU A 109 13.21 4.73 2.49
N LEU A 110 11.88 4.88 2.52
CA LEU A 110 11.04 4.78 1.32
C LEU A 110 11.42 5.81 0.26
N ALA A 111 11.72 7.05 0.64
CA ALA A 111 12.16 8.09 -0.30
C ALA A 111 13.47 7.75 -1.01
N ARG A 112 14.33 6.91 -0.41
CA ARG A 112 15.61 6.48 -1.00
C ARG A 112 15.59 5.09 -1.62
N GLY A 113 14.78 4.20 -1.07
CA GLY A 113 14.74 2.79 -1.41
C GLY A 113 14.29 2.54 -2.85
N SER A 114 14.88 1.51 -3.42
CA SER A 114 14.39 0.87 -4.64
C SER A 114 13.16 0.01 -4.33
N LYS A 115 12.51 -0.51 -5.38
CA LYS A 115 11.39 -1.44 -5.19
C LYS A 115 11.87 -2.73 -4.53
N GLU A 116 13.09 -3.14 -4.82
CA GLU A 116 13.74 -4.31 -4.24
C GLU A 116 13.93 -4.12 -2.73
N ASP A 117 14.41 -2.96 -2.29
CA ASP A 117 14.55 -2.64 -0.85
C ASP A 117 13.21 -2.68 -0.11
N VAL A 118 12.14 -2.17 -0.73
CA VAL A 118 10.79 -2.15 -0.13
C VAL A 118 10.20 -3.57 0.01
N ASN A 119 10.62 -4.49 -0.86
CA ASN A 119 10.17 -5.88 -0.89
C ASN A 119 11.11 -6.85 -0.16
N GLU A 120 12.12 -6.32 0.53
CA GLU A 120 13.01 -7.11 1.38
C GLU A 120 12.22 -7.87 2.45
N THR A 121 12.77 -9.02 2.87
CA THR A 121 12.14 -9.90 3.85
C THR A 121 13.03 -10.09 5.07
N TYR A 122 12.44 -10.47 6.20
CA TYR A 122 13.22 -10.83 7.38
C TYR A 122 14.15 -12.02 7.07
N GLY A 123 15.45 -11.83 7.26
CA GLY A 123 16.51 -12.74 6.78
C GLY A 123 16.68 -14.05 7.54
N ASP A 124 15.80 -14.37 8.49
CA ASP A 124 15.82 -15.58 9.33
C ASP A 124 14.90 -16.69 8.80
N GLY A 125 14.41 -16.57 7.56
CA GLY A 125 13.55 -17.56 6.92
C GLY A 125 12.06 -17.40 7.23
N ASP A 126 11.68 -16.32 7.92
CA ASP A 126 10.29 -15.96 8.18
C ASP A 126 9.58 -15.42 6.92
N GLY A 127 10.30 -14.77 6.01
CA GLY A 127 9.76 -14.31 4.72
C GLY A 127 8.76 -13.15 4.83
N ARG A 128 8.54 -12.59 6.04
CA ARG A 128 7.69 -11.42 6.22
C ARG A 128 8.36 -10.17 5.63
N THR A 129 7.60 -9.46 4.81
CA THR A 129 7.91 -8.10 4.32
C THR A 129 7.46 -7.03 5.32
N ALA A 130 7.87 -5.78 5.10
CA ALA A 130 7.41 -4.63 5.88
C ALA A 130 5.88 -4.51 5.91
N LEU A 131 5.20 -4.92 4.83
CA LEU A 131 3.74 -4.88 4.75
C LEU A 131 3.09 -5.86 5.76
N HIS A 132 3.61 -7.08 5.88
CA HIS A 132 3.15 -8.05 6.89
C HIS A 132 3.29 -7.50 8.32
N LEU A 133 4.43 -6.87 8.61
CA LEU A 133 4.74 -6.31 9.92
C LEU A 133 3.77 -5.16 10.27
N SER A 134 3.58 -4.21 9.35
CA SER A 134 2.64 -3.09 9.55
C SER A 134 1.20 -3.56 9.78
N CYS A 135 0.76 -4.60 9.09
CA CYS A 135 -0.57 -5.20 9.25
C CYS A 135 -0.73 -5.92 10.58
N ALA A 136 0.32 -6.62 11.05
CA ALA A 136 0.33 -7.26 12.36
C ALA A 136 0.24 -6.25 13.52
N MET A 137 0.72 -5.03 13.30
CA MET A 137 0.67 -3.92 14.24
C MET A 137 -0.59 -3.06 14.12
N ALA A 138 -1.53 -3.40 13.22
CA ALA A 138 -2.70 -2.57 12.91
C ALA A 138 -2.34 -1.13 12.47
N ASN A 139 -1.17 -0.92 11.86
CA ASN A 139 -0.69 0.40 11.46
C ASN A 139 -1.07 0.69 9.99
N VAL A 140 -2.22 1.34 9.81
CA VAL A 140 -2.73 1.73 8.48
C VAL A 140 -1.82 2.75 7.79
N VAL A 141 -1.12 3.61 8.55
CA VAL A 141 -0.23 4.63 7.97
C VAL A 141 0.93 3.97 7.24
N PHE A 142 1.60 3.02 7.90
CA PHE A 142 2.68 2.24 7.28
C PHE A 142 2.16 1.34 6.16
N THR A 143 1.01 0.71 6.35
CA THR A 143 0.38 -0.14 5.32
C THR A 143 0.18 0.65 4.03
N GLN A 144 -0.44 1.84 4.12
CA GLN A 144 -0.71 2.67 2.96
C GLN A 144 0.56 3.24 2.32
N LEU A 145 1.54 3.66 3.13
CA LEU A 145 2.83 4.16 2.64
C LEU A 145 3.59 3.09 1.86
N LEU A 146 3.71 1.88 2.40
CA LEU A 146 4.41 0.78 1.74
C LEU A 146 3.75 0.44 0.38
N ILE A 147 2.42 0.46 0.32
CA ILE A 147 1.67 0.27 -0.93
C ILE A 147 1.97 1.37 -1.95
N TRP A 148 2.02 2.64 -1.54
CA TRP A 148 2.37 3.74 -2.44
C TRP A 148 3.79 3.62 -3.00
N TYR A 149 4.70 3.03 -2.23
CA TYR A 149 6.09 2.77 -2.64
C TYR A 149 6.31 1.41 -3.32
N GLY A 150 5.23 0.71 -3.67
CA GLY A 150 5.30 -0.45 -4.55
C GLY A 150 5.72 -1.75 -3.87
N VAL A 151 5.44 -1.90 -2.56
CA VAL A 151 5.50 -3.21 -1.90
C VAL A 151 4.56 -4.21 -2.59
N ASP A 152 4.94 -5.47 -2.63
CA ASP A 152 4.13 -6.55 -3.17
C ASP A 152 3.02 -6.91 -2.18
N VAL A 153 1.83 -6.40 -2.48
CA VAL A 153 0.58 -6.65 -1.73
C VAL A 153 0.15 -8.13 -1.81
N LYS A 154 0.67 -8.88 -2.78
CA LYS A 154 0.34 -10.30 -3.00
C LYS A 154 1.38 -11.25 -2.41
N SER A 155 2.37 -10.73 -1.68
CA SER A 155 3.41 -11.53 -1.05
C SER A 155 2.86 -12.49 0.00
N TRP A 156 3.58 -13.60 0.19
CA TRP A 156 3.29 -14.65 1.16
C TRP A 156 4.53 -14.85 2.02
N ASP A 157 4.34 -14.93 3.34
CA ASP A 157 5.43 -15.29 4.25
C ASP A 157 5.76 -16.80 4.17
N ALA A 158 6.78 -17.24 4.90
CA ALA A 158 7.20 -18.65 4.92
C ALA A 158 6.15 -19.61 5.51
N ARG A 159 5.12 -19.08 6.19
CA ARG A 159 3.99 -19.85 6.74
C ARG A 159 2.79 -19.85 5.78
N GLY A 160 2.91 -19.24 4.61
CA GLY A 160 1.82 -19.11 3.66
C GLY A 160 0.72 -18.14 4.13
N LEU A 161 1.07 -17.14 4.95
CA LEU A 161 0.16 -16.07 5.35
C LEU A 161 0.40 -14.82 4.51
N THR A 162 -0.69 -14.15 4.14
CA THR A 162 -0.68 -12.88 3.40
C THR A 162 -0.75 -11.71 4.39
N PRO A 163 -0.43 -10.47 4.00
CA PRO A 163 -0.62 -9.30 4.86
C PRO A 163 -2.06 -9.16 5.36
N LEU A 164 -3.05 -9.55 4.53
CA LEU A 164 -4.46 -9.53 4.90
C LEU A 164 -4.79 -10.49 6.04
N CYS A 165 -4.16 -11.67 6.09
CA CYS A 165 -4.27 -12.59 7.22
C CYS A 165 -3.81 -11.93 8.53
N TYR A 166 -2.73 -11.14 8.49
CA TYR A 166 -2.23 -10.42 9.67
C TYR A 166 -3.17 -9.30 10.09
N ALA A 167 -3.64 -8.47 9.15
CA ALA A 167 -4.57 -7.38 9.44
C ALA A 167 -5.87 -7.89 10.11
N ARG A 168 -6.43 -8.99 9.61
CA ARG A 168 -7.61 -9.64 10.20
C ARG A 168 -7.35 -10.15 11.61
N ARG A 169 -6.20 -10.79 11.86
CA ARG A 169 -5.82 -11.30 13.18
C ARG A 169 -5.56 -10.18 14.19
N ALA A 170 -5.06 -9.04 13.72
CA ALA A 170 -4.89 -7.83 14.51
C ALA A 170 -6.21 -7.06 14.74
N GLY A 171 -7.27 -7.40 14.01
CA GLY A 171 -8.58 -6.75 14.12
C GLY A 171 -8.67 -5.37 13.47
N SER A 172 -7.69 -4.97 12.64
CA SER A 172 -7.71 -3.67 11.97
C SER A 172 -8.57 -3.71 10.71
N GLN A 173 -9.73 -3.05 10.75
CA GLN A 173 -10.60 -2.94 9.59
C GLN A 173 -10.00 -2.04 8.51
N GLU A 174 -9.32 -0.97 8.90
CA GLU A 174 -8.71 -0.02 7.98
C GLU A 174 -7.60 -0.67 7.14
N CYS A 175 -6.71 -1.46 7.76
CA CYS A 175 -5.71 -2.25 7.02
C CYS A 175 -6.38 -3.28 6.10
N VAL A 176 -7.46 -3.95 6.56
CA VAL A 176 -8.20 -4.91 5.74
C VAL A 176 -8.78 -4.24 4.49
N GLU A 177 -9.45 -3.10 4.65
CA GLU A 177 -10.05 -2.35 3.55
C GLU A 177 -9.01 -1.88 2.53
N VAL A 178 -7.91 -1.28 2.99
CA VAL A 178 -6.80 -0.84 2.13
C VAL A 178 -6.20 -2.02 1.35
N LEU A 179 -5.94 -3.14 2.01
CA LEU A 179 -5.38 -4.32 1.36
C LEU A 179 -6.32 -4.91 0.31
N LEU A 180 -7.61 -4.99 0.61
CA LEU A 180 -8.63 -5.48 -0.34
C LEU A 180 -8.76 -4.55 -1.55
N GLN A 181 -8.76 -3.24 -1.34
CA GLN A 181 -8.77 -2.23 -2.41
C GLN A 181 -7.58 -2.39 -3.36
N HIS A 182 -6.42 -2.79 -2.83
CA HIS A 182 -5.20 -3.03 -3.58
C HIS A 182 -5.01 -4.48 -4.05
N GLY A 183 -6.04 -5.33 -3.92
CA GLY A 183 -6.07 -6.69 -4.49
C GLY A 183 -5.23 -7.71 -3.72
N CYS A 184 -5.08 -7.55 -2.41
CA CYS A 184 -4.45 -8.54 -1.53
C CYS A 184 -5.28 -9.84 -1.52
N PRO A 185 -4.66 -11.03 -1.68
CA PRO A 185 -5.38 -12.29 -1.67
C PRO A 185 -5.97 -12.62 -0.30
N GLY A 186 -7.24 -13.07 -0.33
CA GLY A 186 -8.09 -13.38 0.82
C GLY A 186 -7.56 -14.48 1.73
N GLU A 187 -7.23 -15.65 1.15
CA GLU A 187 -6.75 -16.87 1.83
C GLU A 187 -6.08 -17.83 0.82
N SER A 188 -5.22 -18.74 1.30
CA SER A 188 -4.78 -19.91 0.51
C SER A 188 -5.90 -20.94 0.38
N PRO A 189 -6.03 -21.64 -0.77
CA PRO A 189 -7.02 -22.69 -0.95
C PRO A 189 -6.76 -23.98 -0.13
N THR A 190 -5.74 -24.03 0.74
CA THR A 190 -5.31 -25.26 1.42
C THR A 190 -5.89 -25.46 2.83
N GLY A 191 -6.82 -24.63 3.28
CA GLY A 191 -7.53 -24.79 4.56
C GLY A 191 -8.76 -25.71 4.54
N SER A 192 -9.24 -26.16 3.37
CA SER A 192 -10.43 -27.02 3.27
C SER A 192 -10.05 -28.52 3.28
N LEU A 193 -9.50 -29.03 4.38
CA LEU A 193 -9.54 -30.47 4.66
C LEU A 193 -10.94 -30.86 5.14
N THR A 194 -11.94 -30.72 4.27
CA THR A 194 -13.26 -31.35 4.45
C THR A 194 -13.31 -32.57 3.54
N PRO A 195 -13.37 -33.81 4.07
CA PRO A 195 -13.60 -34.98 3.23
C PRO A 195 -15.02 -34.89 2.66
N SER A 196 -15.12 -34.54 1.38
CA SER A 196 -16.39 -34.53 0.65
C SER A 196 -16.93 -35.96 0.58
N LEU A 197 -18.03 -36.23 1.27
CA LEU A 197 -18.82 -37.45 1.11
C LEU A 197 -19.30 -37.58 -0.35
N PRO A 198 -19.33 -38.79 -0.93
CA PRO A 198 -19.74 -38.96 -2.32
C PRO A 198 -21.26 -38.73 -2.44
N ARG A 199 -21.63 -37.80 -3.32
CA ARG A 199 -23.02 -37.48 -3.67
C ARG A 199 -23.61 -38.67 -4.42
N ARG A 200 -24.59 -39.35 -3.82
CA ARG A 200 -25.34 -40.46 -4.41
C ARG A 200 -26.18 -39.93 -5.58
N ASN A 201 -25.79 -40.25 -6.81
CA ASN A 201 -26.56 -39.95 -8.02
C ASN A 201 -27.84 -40.82 -8.03
N LEU A 202 -28.99 -40.22 -7.77
CA LEU A 202 -30.26 -40.69 -8.32
C LEU A 202 -30.62 -39.72 -9.46
N ASN A 203 -30.40 -40.13 -10.70
CA ASN A 203 -31.06 -39.48 -11.83
C ASN A 203 -31.96 -40.50 -12.55
N ASN A 204 -33.23 -40.25 -12.28
CA ASN A 204 -34.45 -40.80 -12.84
C ASN A 204 -34.47 -40.60 -14.37
N HIS A 205 -34.76 -41.66 -15.13
CA HIS A 205 -35.00 -41.58 -16.56
C HIS A 205 -36.37 -40.91 -16.81
N ASN A 206 -36.35 -39.75 -17.46
CA ASN A 206 -37.48 -39.22 -18.19
C ASN A 206 -37.50 -39.87 -19.58
N ASN A 207 -38.67 -40.30 -20.05
CA ASN A 207 -39.08 -39.91 -21.40
C ASN A 207 -40.60 -39.95 -21.60
N ASN A 208 -41.06 -38.83 -22.16
CA ASN A 208 -42.43 -38.45 -22.49
C ASN A 208 -43.05 -39.34 -23.57
N ASN A 209 -44.39 -39.45 -23.56
CA ASN A 209 -45.14 -39.23 -24.80
C ASN A 209 -46.60 -38.80 -24.58
N ALA A 210 -46.90 -37.62 -25.15
CA ALA A 210 -48.13 -37.07 -25.74
C ALA A 210 -49.53 -37.52 -25.26
N SER A 211 -50.25 -36.53 -24.74
CA SER A 211 -51.71 -36.34 -24.68
C SER A 211 -52.36 -36.35 -26.08
N GLN A 212 -53.58 -36.86 -26.32
CA GLN A 212 -54.89 -36.28 -25.94
C GLN A 212 -56.09 -37.20 -26.34
N PRO A 213 -57.36 -36.87 -25.95
CA PRO A 213 -58.37 -37.82 -25.44
C PRO A 213 -59.59 -38.02 -26.35
N VAL A 214 -60.44 -39.04 -26.09
CA VAL A 214 -61.93 -39.01 -26.15
C VAL A 214 -62.48 -40.26 -25.40
N GLY A 215 -63.46 -40.11 -24.49
CA GLY A 215 -64.24 -41.25 -23.91
C GLY A 215 -65.51 -41.57 -24.72
N PRO A 216 -66.55 -42.25 -24.20
CA PRO A 216 -66.64 -43.17 -23.04
C PRO A 216 -67.29 -44.55 -23.39
N SER A 217 -67.07 -45.56 -22.52
CA SER A 217 -67.96 -46.66 -22.03
C SER A 217 -68.79 -47.55 -22.99
N PRO A 218 -69.27 -48.76 -22.57
CA PRO A 218 -69.32 -49.36 -21.23
C PRO A 218 -68.28 -50.46 -20.95
#